data_AF-A0A0S4J9G8-F1
#
_entry.id   AF-A0A0S4J9G8-F1
#
_cell.length_a   1.000
_cell.length_b   1.000
_cell.length_c   1.000
_cell.angle_alpha   90.00
_cell.angle_beta   90.00
_cell.angle_gamma   90.00
#
_symmetry.space_group_name_H-M   'P 1'
#
loop_
_entity.id
_entity.type
_entity.pdbx_description
1 polymer ?
#
loop_
_entity_poly.entity_id
_entity_poly.type
_entity_poly.pdbx_seq_one_letter_code
_entity_poly.pdbx_strand_id
1 'polypeptide(L)'
;MECGDSKMAHSMHPQLQQQQLRPDASLKYPNHSIGAAILLAPGIVVGGVRGLFSGDAASITSGVVALLSIGAAVWWRVREGRTRTVAKLMRFVPYRHGVRMSFIMPSALPLGQWGPTAARATHGRLRGAVRVGKEWLSAYSIAVSLTAQAVASIGVPSSWCTGLWFVLCAIQLLAVIVVAVHQPARTPLVDVLQSCCWTMAALIQLLAGLAMSADLNAADLATAMSTLSLVKMCVSVVKSAHSVFVLWWERQQHQQQQDEHVASKNQNARMLKDLPTTTTAARTNNTRRITSVVHLNVESQIGSPRDTNDDSNEEQVLCAEGVAQGDLRCKGMTNIL
;
A
#
# COMPACT_ATOMS: atom_id res chain seq x y z
N MET A 1 29.69 -47.97 5.29
CA MET A 1 30.18 -46.58 5.37
C MET A 1 28.96 -45.69 5.51
N GLU A 2 28.53 -45.48 6.75
CA GLU A 2 27.43 -44.59 7.10
C GLU A 2 28.03 -43.22 7.43
N CYS A 3 27.73 -42.22 6.59
CA CYS A 3 28.12 -40.84 6.82
C CYS A 3 26.96 -40.13 7.50
N GLY A 4 26.96 -40.16 8.83
CA GLY A 4 26.00 -39.46 9.67
C GLY A 4 26.41 -38.01 9.88
N ASP A 5 25.92 -37.11 9.02
CA ASP A 5 26.02 -35.66 9.22
C ASP A 5 24.69 -35.12 9.77
N SER A 6 24.47 -35.36 11.07
CA SER A 6 23.45 -34.64 11.85
C SER A 6 23.89 -33.20 12.02
N LYS A 7 23.56 -32.35 11.03
CA LYS A 7 23.54 -30.91 11.22
C LYS A 7 22.54 -30.59 12.32
N MET A 8 23.07 -30.29 13.51
CA MET A 8 22.32 -29.68 14.61
C MET A 8 21.65 -28.42 14.06
N ALA A 9 20.36 -28.56 13.76
CA ALA A 9 19.47 -27.44 13.57
C ALA A 9 19.51 -26.65 14.88
N HIS A 10 20.31 -25.59 14.91
CA HIS A 10 20.24 -24.57 15.95
C HIS A 10 18.78 -24.13 16.00
N SER A 11 18.07 -24.62 17.02
CA SER A 11 16.77 -24.15 17.43
C SER A 11 16.98 -22.71 17.90
N MET A 12 16.98 -21.81 16.92
CA MET A 12 17.02 -20.38 17.14
C MET A 12 15.69 -20.05 17.81
N HIS A 13 15.69 -20.12 19.15
CA HIS A 13 14.56 -19.81 20.00
C HIS A 13 14.01 -18.45 19.56
N PRO A 14 12.80 -18.37 18.99
CA PRO A 14 12.13 -17.11 18.75
C PRO A 14 11.52 -16.64 20.08
N GLN A 15 12.33 -16.55 21.12
CA GLN A 15 11.95 -16.02 22.41
C GLN A 15 12.14 -14.50 22.36
N LEU A 16 11.01 -13.81 22.22
CA LEU A 16 10.72 -12.61 23.01
C LEU A 16 11.59 -11.36 22.76
N GLN A 17 12.01 -11.09 21.53
CA GLN A 17 11.98 -9.68 21.09
C GLN A 17 10.55 -9.33 20.67
N GLN A 18 9.64 -9.32 21.65
CA GLN A 18 8.69 -8.22 21.70
C GLN A 18 9.53 -6.97 21.87
N GLN A 19 10.10 -6.46 20.77
CA GLN A 19 10.53 -5.08 20.71
C GLN A 19 9.28 -4.29 21.07
N GLN A 20 9.23 -3.86 22.32
CA GLN A 20 8.29 -2.91 22.85
C GLN A 20 8.30 -1.76 21.84
N LEU A 21 7.28 -1.72 20.97
CA LEU A 21 7.20 -0.71 19.93
C LEU A 21 7.28 0.61 20.67
N ARG A 22 8.24 1.47 20.27
CA ARG A 22 8.30 2.83 20.81
C ARG A 22 6.89 3.42 20.73
N PRO A 23 6.42 4.14 21.76
CA PRO A 23 5.09 4.76 21.76
C PRO A 23 4.84 5.60 20.50
N ASP A 24 5.89 6.15 19.88
CA ASP A 24 5.84 6.85 18.59
C ASP A 24 5.32 5.98 17.43
N ALA A 25 5.57 4.67 17.48
CA ALA A 25 5.06 3.68 16.50
C ALA A 25 3.61 3.25 16.78
N SER A 26 3.05 3.59 17.95
CA SER A 26 1.65 3.39 18.31
C SER A 26 0.72 4.48 17.75
N LEU A 27 1.29 5.61 17.34
CA LEU A 27 0.53 6.66 16.68
C LEU A 27 0.11 6.15 15.29
N LYS A 28 -1.14 5.68 15.15
CA LYS A 28 -1.77 5.30 13.86
C LYS A 28 -1.86 6.47 12.85
N TYR A 29 -1.51 7.68 13.28
CA TYR A 29 -1.64 8.94 12.56
C TYR A 29 -0.93 9.03 11.18
N PRO A 30 0.29 8.50 10.93
CA PRO A 30 0.93 8.67 9.62
C PRO A 30 0.19 7.93 8.50
N ASN A 31 -0.60 6.91 8.85
CA ASN A 31 -1.34 6.14 7.86
C ASN A 31 -2.55 6.90 7.29
N HIS A 32 -3.18 7.75 8.09
CA HIS A 32 -4.34 8.54 7.65
C HIS A 32 -3.92 9.74 6.82
N SER A 33 -2.84 10.43 7.21
CA SER A 33 -2.29 11.56 6.45
C SER A 33 -1.79 11.13 5.07
N ILE A 34 -1.11 9.98 4.95
CA ILE A 34 -0.71 9.42 3.64
C ILE A 34 -1.94 9.09 2.79
N GLY A 35 -2.98 8.52 3.39
CA GLY A 35 -4.24 8.25 2.70
C GLY A 35 -4.89 9.53 2.16
N ALA A 36 -4.99 10.56 3.00
CA ALA A 36 -5.51 11.87 2.61
C ALA A 36 -4.66 12.51 1.50
N ALA A 37 -3.33 12.47 1.63
CA ALA A 37 -2.42 12.98 0.61
C ALA A 37 -2.60 12.28 -0.75
N ILE A 38 -2.78 10.96 -0.76
CA ILE A 38 -3.07 10.19 -1.99
C ILE A 38 -4.42 10.60 -2.61
N LEU A 39 -5.44 10.86 -1.79
CA LEU A 39 -6.75 11.29 -2.26
C LEU A 39 -6.74 12.72 -2.82
N LEU A 40 -5.92 13.61 -2.24
CA LEU A 40 -5.78 15.00 -2.66
C LEU A 40 -4.83 15.19 -3.86
N ALA A 41 -3.85 14.29 -4.02
CA ALA A 41 -2.82 14.40 -5.06
C ALA A 41 -3.38 14.63 -6.48
N PRO A 42 -4.46 13.95 -6.93
CA PRO A 42 -5.11 14.26 -8.20
C PRO A 42 -5.51 15.73 -8.36
N GLY A 43 -6.15 16.30 -7.35
CA GLY A 43 -6.59 17.70 -7.39
C GLY A 43 -5.41 18.66 -7.43
N ILE A 44 -4.36 18.37 -6.66
CA ILE A 44 -3.12 19.17 -6.64
C ILE A 44 -2.42 19.12 -8.00
N VAL A 45 -2.34 17.94 -8.64
CA VAL A 45 -1.75 17.81 -9.99
C VAL A 45 -2.57 18.57 -11.01
N VAL A 46 -3.88 18.35 -11.05
CA VAL A 46 -4.76 18.98 -12.06
C VAL A 46 -4.76 20.50 -11.90
N GLY A 47 -4.98 20.99 -10.68
CA GLY A 47 -4.96 22.43 -10.38
C GLY A 47 -3.59 23.03 -10.63
N GLY A 48 -2.52 22.34 -10.23
CA GLY A 48 -1.16 22.82 -10.38
C GLY A 48 -0.71 22.93 -11.83
N VAL A 49 -0.97 21.91 -12.64
CA VAL A 49 -0.66 21.93 -14.08
C VAL A 49 -1.48 23.00 -14.79
N ARG A 50 -2.80 23.11 -14.53
CA ARG A 50 -3.62 24.17 -15.12
C ARG A 50 -3.13 25.56 -14.72
N GLY A 51 -2.77 25.75 -13.45
CA GLY A 51 -2.24 27.02 -12.95
C GLY A 51 -0.96 27.44 -13.68
N LEU A 52 -0.05 26.50 -13.96
CA LEU A 52 1.18 26.76 -14.71
C LEU A 52 0.94 27.25 -16.14
N PHE A 53 -0.13 26.78 -16.79
CA PHE A 53 -0.47 27.14 -18.17
C PHE A 53 -1.52 28.27 -18.27
N SER A 54 -1.94 28.84 -17.15
CA SER A 54 -2.99 29.89 -17.13
C SER A 54 -2.53 31.24 -17.67
N GLY A 55 -1.23 31.54 -17.64
CA GLY A 55 -0.67 32.86 -17.97
C GLY A 55 -0.79 33.92 -16.86
N ASP A 56 -1.45 33.61 -15.75
CA ASP A 56 -1.59 34.50 -14.58
C ASP A 56 -0.49 34.21 -13.54
N ALA A 57 0.13 35.26 -12.99
CA ALA A 57 1.25 35.14 -12.05
C ALA A 57 0.87 34.41 -10.75
N ALA A 58 -0.33 34.65 -10.21
CA ALA A 58 -0.80 33.99 -8.99
C ALA A 58 -1.04 32.49 -9.23
N SER A 59 -1.67 32.17 -10.35
CA SER A 59 -1.93 30.80 -10.80
C SER A 59 -0.65 30.03 -11.14
N ILE A 60 0.33 30.66 -11.79
CA ILE A 60 1.65 30.07 -12.04
C ILE A 60 2.36 29.76 -10.72
N THR A 61 2.36 30.70 -9.77
CA THR A 61 3.02 30.53 -8.47
C THR A 61 2.40 29.36 -7.70
N SER A 62 1.08 29.27 -7.63
CA SER A 62 0.39 28.14 -6.99
C SER A 62 0.67 26.81 -7.70
N GLY A 63 0.78 26.83 -9.04
CA GLY A 63 1.17 25.68 -9.83
C GLY A 63 2.60 25.17 -9.56
N VAL A 64 3.57 26.08 -9.43
CA VAL A 64 4.94 25.74 -9.06
C VAL A 64 4.97 25.11 -7.66
N VAL A 65 4.30 25.70 -6.68
CA VAL A 65 4.22 25.17 -5.32
C VAL A 65 3.60 23.77 -5.31
N ALA A 66 2.51 23.58 -6.06
CA ALA A 66 1.87 22.28 -6.22
C ALA A 66 2.84 21.23 -6.78
N LEU A 67 3.55 21.52 -7.88
CA LEU A 67 4.53 20.59 -8.44
C LEU A 67 5.70 20.31 -7.51
N LEU A 68 6.22 21.32 -6.80
CA LEU A 68 7.28 21.14 -5.82
C LEU A 68 6.82 20.25 -4.67
N SER A 69 5.59 20.40 -4.19
CA SER A 69 5.02 19.57 -3.12
C SER A 69 4.91 18.10 -3.54
N ILE A 70 4.44 17.83 -4.77
CA ILE A 70 4.34 16.48 -5.33
C ILE A 70 5.74 15.91 -5.56
N GLY A 71 6.66 16.71 -6.11
CA GLY A 71 8.06 16.33 -6.32
C GLY A 71 8.76 15.97 -5.02
N ALA A 72 8.56 16.75 -3.96
CA ALA A 72 9.07 16.47 -2.62
C ALA A 72 8.46 15.17 -2.05
N ALA A 73 7.15 14.95 -2.22
CA ALA A 73 6.49 13.72 -1.78
C ALA A 73 7.00 12.48 -2.52
N VAL A 74 7.20 12.56 -3.84
CA VAL A 74 7.79 11.50 -4.66
C VAL A 74 9.23 11.25 -4.24
N TRP A 75 10.05 12.29 -4.10
CA TRP A 75 11.44 12.20 -3.68
C TRP A 75 11.57 11.56 -2.29
N TRP A 76 10.78 12.03 -1.33
CA TRP A 76 10.70 11.45 0.01
C TRP A 76 10.34 9.98 -0.04
N ARG A 77 9.33 9.61 -0.82
CA ARG A 77 8.89 8.22 -0.98
C ARG A 77 9.96 7.34 -1.62
N VAL A 78 10.66 7.84 -2.64
CA VAL A 78 11.78 7.10 -3.29
C VAL A 78 12.93 6.92 -2.30
N ARG A 79 13.25 7.96 -1.54
CA ARG A 79 14.29 7.94 -0.51
C ARG A 79 13.98 6.91 0.59
N GLU A 80 12.76 6.93 1.13
CA GLU A 80 12.28 5.96 2.14
C GLU A 80 12.05 4.55 1.58
N GLY A 81 11.77 4.44 0.28
CA GLY A 81 11.74 3.16 -0.42
C GLY A 81 13.12 2.51 -0.47
N ARG A 82 14.16 3.32 -0.71
CA ARG A 82 15.54 2.90 -0.97
C ARG A 82 16.35 2.70 0.31
N THR A 83 15.92 3.24 1.46
CA THR A 83 16.61 3.02 2.73
C THR A 83 16.65 1.53 3.07
N ARG A 84 17.88 1.00 3.15
CA ARG A 84 18.16 -0.41 3.48
C ARG A 84 17.54 -0.81 4.82
N THR A 85 17.34 0.13 5.72
CA THR A 85 16.71 -0.08 7.04
C THR A 85 15.30 -0.63 6.90
N VAL A 86 14.45 0.00 6.09
CA VAL A 86 13.05 -0.44 5.87
C VAL A 86 13.02 -1.77 5.12
N ALA A 87 13.90 -1.96 4.14
CA ALA A 87 14.03 -3.21 3.40
C ALA A 87 14.51 -4.39 4.28
N LYS A 88 15.37 -4.13 5.27
CA LYS A 88 15.83 -5.15 6.23
C LYS A 88 14.78 -5.48 7.29
N LEU A 89 13.98 -4.48 7.69
CA LEU A 89 12.93 -4.61 8.70
C LEU A 89 11.76 -5.43 8.19
N MET A 90 11.38 -5.29 6.91
CA MET A 90 10.26 -6.03 6.33
C MET A 90 10.70 -7.24 5.52
N ARG A 91 10.11 -8.39 5.82
CA ARG A 91 10.27 -9.63 5.05
C ARG A 91 8.92 -10.10 4.56
N PHE A 92 8.83 -10.47 3.29
CA PHE A 92 7.62 -11.09 2.77
C PHE A 92 7.52 -12.53 3.27
N VAL A 93 6.44 -12.84 3.98
CA VAL A 93 6.15 -14.16 4.53
C VAL A 93 4.99 -14.74 3.71
N PRO A 94 5.20 -15.83 2.94
CA PRO A 94 4.13 -16.48 2.21
C PRO A 94 3.09 -17.03 3.19
N TYR A 95 1.80 -16.93 2.85
CA TYR A 95 0.76 -17.54 3.67
C TYR A 95 0.89 -19.06 3.61
N ARG A 96 0.86 -19.75 4.75
CA ARG A 96 0.80 -21.22 4.77
C ARG A 96 -0.51 -21.67 4.12
N HIS A 97 -0.41 -22.42 3.04
CA HIS A 97 -1.57 -22.82 2.23
C HIS A 97 -2.46 -23.90 2.90
N GLY A 98 -2.10 -24.36 4.10
CA GLY A 98 -2.82 -25.41 4.83
C GLY A 98 -4.24 -25.03 5.30
N VAL A 99 -4.58 -23.73 5.33
CA VAL A 99 -5.92 -23.24 5.72
C VAL A 99 -6.71 -22.75 4.50
N ARG A 100 -6.35 -23.18 3.29
CA ARG A 100 -7.10 -22.82 2.09
C ARG A 100 -8.46 -23.49 2.13
N MET A 101 -9.51 -22.68 2.25
CA MET A 101 -10.87 -23.08 1.86
C MET A 101 -10.77 -23.69 0.45
N SER A 102 -11.05 -24.99 0.31
CA SER A 102 -10.90 -25.74 -0.95
C SER A 102 -11.71 -25.16 -2.12
N PHE A 103 -12.65 -24.27 -1.83
CA PHE A 103 -13.54 -23.65 -2.79
C PHE A 103 -13.02 -22.34 -3.42
N ILE A 104 -12.01 -21.67 -2.84
CA ILE A 104 -11.58 -20.34 -3.31
C ILE A 104 -10.45 -20.46 -4.34
N MET A 105 -10.61 -19.81 -5.50
CA MET A 105 -9.60 -19.77 -6.55
C MET A 105 -8.26 -19.22 -6.02
N PRO A 106 -7.12 -19.91 -6.22
CA PRO A 106 -5.82 -19.49 -5.68
C PRO A 106 -5.36 -18.09 -6.10
N SER A 107 -5.75 -17.61 -7.29
CA SER A 107 -5.40 -16.27 -7.80
C SER A 107 -6.21 -15.13 -7.17
N ALA A 108 -7.34 -15.43 -6.53
CA ALA A 108 -8.16 -14.47 -5.81
C ALA A 108 -7.62 -14.19 -4.39
N LEU A 109 -6.75 -15.05 -3.86
CA LEU A 109 -6.15 -14.92 -2.54
C LEU A 109 -4.78 -14.24 -2.62
N PRO A 110 -4.39 -13.46 -1.58
CA PRO A 110 -3.05 -12.91 -1.50
C PRO A 110 -2.02 -14.04 -1.32
N LEU A 111 -0.90 -13.94 -2.04
CA LEU A 111 0.18 -14.94 -2.00
C LEU A 111 0.92 -14.96 -0.65
N GLY A 112 0.93 -13.83 0.06
CA GLY A 112 1.66 -13.65 1.30
C GLY A 112 1.46 -12.27 1.89
N GLN A 113 2.22 -12.00 2.95
CA GLN A 113 2.08 -10.81 3.77
C GLN A 113 3.44 -10.29 4.24
N TRP A 114 3.57 -8.98 4.41
CA TRP A 114 4.81 -8.34 4.86
C TRP A 114 4.98 -8.45 6.39
N GLY A 115 5.87 -9.29 6.91
CA GLY A 115 6.21 -9.39 8.34
C GLY A 115 7.46 -8.56 8.70
N PRO A 116 7.78 -8.37 10.00
CA PRO A 116 7.00 -8.68 11.20
C PRO A 116 5.81 -7.71 11.37
N THR A 117 4.81 -8.10 12.17
CA THR A 117 3.56 -7.34 12.39
C THR A 117 3.80 -5.92 12.89
N ALA A 118 4.80 -5.71 13.75
CA ALA A 118 5.23 -4.41 14.23
C ALA A 118 5.65 -3.45 13.11
N ALA A 119 6.48 -3.94 12.17
CA ALA A 119 6.91 -3.16 11.01
C ALA A 119 5.77 -2.94 10.02
N ARG A 120 4.86 -3.93 9.88
CA ARG A 120 3.65 -3.78 9.05
C ARG A 120 2.73 -2.68 9.56
N ALA A 121 2.53 -2.55 10.87
CA ALA A 121 1.64 -1.54 11.43
C ALA A 121 2.08 -0.10 11.08
N THR A 122 3.40 0.12 11.03
CA THR A 122 4.01 1.44 10.80
C THR A 122 4.27 1.73 9.32
N HIS A 123 4.81 0.77 8.59
CA HIS A 123 5.28 0.98 7.21
C HIS A 123 4.50 0.14 6.18
N GLY A 124 3.64 -0.76 6.64
CA GLY A 124 3.00 -1.77 5.79
C GLY A 124 1.98 -1.21 4.82
N ARG A 125 1.33 -0.08 5.07
CA ARG A 125 0.42 0.54 4.09
C ARG A 125 1.15 1.02 2.83
N LEU A 126 2.42 1.41 2.94
CA LEU A 126 3.21 1.88 1.80
C LEU A 126 3.67 0.73 0.88
N ARG A 127 3.70 -0.52 1.38
CA ARG A 127 4.24 -1.70 0.68
C ARG A 127 3.23 -2.85 0.56
N GLY A 128 2.09 -2.75 1.23
CA GLY A 128 1.21 -3.88 1.56
C GLY A 128 0.54 -4.53 0.37
N ALA A 129 0.33 -3.80 -0.73
CA ALA A 129 -0.31 -4.31 -1.93
C ALA A 129 0.64 -5.09 -2.86
N VAL A 130 1.95 -5.07 -2.61
CA VAL A 130 2.96 -5.49 -3.59
C VAL A 130 3.62 -6.82 -3.21
N ARG A 131 4.00 -7.60 -4.23
CA ARG A 131 4.79 -8.82 -4.11
C ARG A 131 6.27 -8.52 -3.79
N VAL A 132 6.96 -9.48 -3.17
CA VAL A 132 8.40 -9.36 -2.85
C VAL A 132 9.26 -9.08 -4.10
N GLY A 133 10.28 -8.23 -3.96
CA GLY A 133 11.20 -7.89 -5.05
C GLY A 133 10.64 -6.93 -6.10
N LYS A 134 9.38 -6.51 -5.94
CA LYS A 134 8.70 -5.52 -6.80
C LYS A 134 8.33 -4.26 -6.03
N GLU A 135 8.95 -4.00 -4.86
CA GLU A 135 8.51 -2.91 -3.97
C GLU A 135 8.62 -1.51 -4.62
N TRP A 136 9.53 -1.36 -5.58
CA TRP A 136 9.69 -0.14 -6.38
C TRP A 136 8.43 0.22 -7.18
N LEU A 137 7.58 -0.76 -7.51
CA LEU A 137 6.30 -0.54 -8.17
C LEU A 137 5.18 -0.18 -7.20
N SER A 138 5.41 -0.02 -5.89
CA SER A 138 4.31 0.15 -4.92
C SER A 138 3.33 1.32 -5.10
N ALA A 139 3.69 2.37 -5.83
CA ALA A 139 2.74 3.43 -6.22
C ALA A 139 2.61 3.57 -7.73
N TYR A 140 2.88 2.51 -8.48
CA TYR A 140 2.77 2.55 -9.94
C TYR A 140 1.37 3.01 -10.39
N SER A 141 0.31 2.52 -9.74
CA SER A 141 -1.08 2.86 -10.09
C SER A 141 -1.40 4.34 -9.87
N ILE A 142 -0.95 4.89 -8.74
CA ILE A 142 -1.11 6.32 -8.43
C ILE A 142 -0.25 7.14 -9.39
N ALA A 143 1.01 6.75 -9.62
CA ALA A 143 1.90 7.46 -10.54
C ALA A 143 1.31 7.53 -11.95
N VAL A 144 0.81 6.42 -12.51
CA VAL A 144 0.13 6.39 -13.81
C VAL A 144 -1.09 7.31 -13.83
N SER A 145 -1.90 7.29 -12.77
CA SER A 145 -3.08 8.18 -12.67
C SER A 145 -2.69 9.65 -12.63
N LEU A 146 -1.68 10.01 -11.83
CA LEU A 146 -1.20 11.39 -11.72
C LEU A 146 -0.56 11.86 -13.03
N THR A 147 0.22 11.01 -13.71
CA THR A 147 0.78 11.32 -15.03
C THR A 147 -0.32 11.54 -16.07
N ALA A 148 -1.32 10.66 -16.11
CA ALA A 148 -2.45 10.82 -17.04
C ALA A 148 -3.23 12.11 -16.75
N GLN A 149 -3.45 12.44 -15.48
CA GLN A 149 -4.12 13.69 -15.07
C GLN A 149 -3.29 14.93 -15.37
N ALA A 150 -1.97 14.87 -15.18
CA ALA A 150 -1.05 15.95 -15.53
C ALA A 150 -1.13 16.23 -17.03
N VAL A 151 -1.00 15.20 -17.87
CA VAL A 151 -1.11 15.34 -19.33
C VAL A 151 -2.49 15.89 -19.74
N ALA A 152 -3.57 15.35 -19.18
CA ALA A 152 -4.92 15.82 -19.47
C ALA A 152 -5.20 17.26 -19.00
N SER A 153 -4.34 17.83 -18.15
CA SER A 153 -4.48 19.18 -17.61
C SER A 153 -3.70 20.23 -18.39
N ILE A 154 -2.87 19.82 -19.36
CA ILE A 154 -2.14 20.74 -20.23
C ILE A 154 -3.16 21.39 -21.18
N GLY A 155 -3.28 22.71 -21.12
CA GLY A 155 -4.06 23.48 -22.08
C GLY A 155 -3.38 23.44 -23.45
N VAL A 156 -3.89 22.61 -24.36
CA VAL A 156 -3.40 22.53 -25.74
C VAL A 156 -4.32 23.30 -26.70
N PRO A 157 -3.79 23.90 -27.77
CA PRO A 157 -4.61 24.46 -28.84
C PRO A 157 -5.57 23.41 -29.41
N SER A 158 -6.72 23.85 -29.94
CA SER A 158 -7.74 22.95 -30.50
C SER A 158 -7.20 22.04 -31.61
N SER A 159 -6.21 22.49 -32.39
CA SER A 159 -5.58 21.67 -33.43
C SER A 159 -4.76 20.48 -32.88
N TRP A 160 -4.37 20.51 -31.60
CA TRP A 160 -3.57 19.47 -30.95
C TRP A 160 -4.37 18.59 -29.98
N CYS A 161 -5.65 18.93 -29.72
CA CYS A 161 -6.46 18.19 -28.75
C CYS A 161 -6.66 16.71 -29.14
N THR A 162 -6.74 16.42 -30.44
CA THR A 162 -6.83 15.05 -30.97
C THR A 162 -5.59 14.23 -30.62
N GLY A 163 -4.39 14.82 -30.72
CA GLY A 163 -3.12 14.18 -30.37
C GLY A 163 -3.04 13.77 -28.90
N LEU A 164 -3.63 14.56 -28.00
CA LEU A 164 -3.61 14.32 -26.56
C LEU A 164 -4.33 13.02 -26.17
N TRP A 165 -5.39 12.64 -26.87
CA TRP A 165 -6.08 11.37 -26.66
C TRP A 165 -5.17 10.16 -26.93
N PHE A 166 -4.36 10.22 -27.99
CA PHE A 166 -3.40 9.17 -28.31
C PHE A 166 -2.26 9.07 -27.28
N VAL A 167 -1.78 10.21 -26.77
CA VAL A 167 -0.78 10.25 -25.69
C VAL A 167 -1.34 9.60 -24.42
N LEU A 168 -2.57 9.95 -24.03
CA LEU A 168 -3.22 9.33 -22.88
C LEU A 168 -3.41 7.83 -23.07
N CYS A 169 -3.83 7.40 -24.26
CA CYS A 169 -3.96 5.99 -24.62
C CYS A 169 -2.62 5.26 -24.47
N ALA A 170 -1.53 5.83 -24.99
CA ALA A 170 -0.19 5.28 -24.86
C ALA A 170 0.26 5.12 -23.40
N ILE A 171 -0.04 6.10 -22.52
CA ILE A 171 0.25 6.01 -21.08
C ILE A 171 -0.49 4.83 -20.45
N GLN A 172 -1.78 4.64 -20.76
CA GLN A 172 -2.58 3.54 -20.22
C GLN A 172 -2.09 2.18 -20.74
N LEU A 173 -1.78 2.06 -22.03
CA LEU A 173 -1.26 0.83 -22.62
C LEU A 173 0.11 0.46 -22.05
N LEU A 174 1.00 1.43 -21.87
CA LEU A 174 2.29 1.21 -21.22
C LEU A 174 2.10 0.69 -19.78
N ALA A 175 1.13 1.24 -19.06
CA ALA A 175 0.80 0.78 -17.71
C ALA A 175 0.29 -0.67 -17.71
N VAL A 176 -0.54 -1.06 -18.68
CA VAL A 176 -0.97 -2.47 -18.89
C VAL A 176 0.24 -3.38 -19.13
N ILE A 177 1.17 -2.98 -20.00
CA ILE A 177 2.39 -3.76 -20.27
C ILE A 177 3.20 -3.95 -18.99
N VAL A 178 3.41 -2.88 -18.22
CA VAL A 178 4.14 -2.94 -16.94
C VAL A 178 3.48 -3.92 -15.97
N VAL A 179 2.14 -3.91 -15.85
CA VAL A 179 1.41 -4.85 -14.98
C VAL A 179 1.47 -6.27 -15.50
N ALA A 180 1.28 -6.49 -16.79
CA ALA A 180 1.30 -7.81 -17.40
C ALA A 180 2.68 -8.49 -17.21
N VAL A 181 3.77 -7.73 -17.38
CA VAL A 181 5.15 -8.23 -17.28
C VAL A 181 5.61 -8.39 -15.82
N HIS A 182 5.29 -7.43 -14.95
CA HIS A 182 5.84 -7.44 -13.59
C HIS A 182 4.93 -8.01 -12.52
N GLN A 183 3.61 -8.06 -12.76
CA GLN A 183 2.59 -8.54 -11.82
C GLN A 183 2.86 -8.04 -10.39
N PRO A 184 2.85 -6.71 -10.18
CA PRO A 184 3.30 -6.13 -8.93
C PRO A 184 2.39 -6.50 -7.76
N ALA A 185 1.10 -6.77 -7.98
CA ALA A 185 0.18 -7.01 -6.88
C ALA A 185 0.45 -8.35 -6.19
N ARG A 186 0.25 -8.37 -4.87
CA ARG A 186 0.27 -9.60 -4.06
C ARG A 186 -0.84 -10.59 -4.44
N THR A 187 -1.90 -10.10 -5.06
CA THR A 187 -3.07 -10.89 -5.46
C THR A 187 -3.20 -10.78 -6.98
N PRO A 188 -2.90 -11.87 -7.73
CA PRO A 188 -2.86 -11.83 -9.20
C PRO A 188 -4.16 -11.34 -9.84
N LEU A 189 -5.31 -11.65 -9.24
CA LEU A 189 -6.61 -11.18 -9.73
C LEU A 189 -6.70 -9.64 -9.77
N VAL A 190 -6.08 -8.93 -8.82
CA VAL A 190 -6.08 -7.47 -8.78
C VAL A 190 -5.32 -6.89 -9.99
N ASP A 191 -4.20 -7.50 -10.38
CA ASP A 191 -3.43 -7.08 -11.57
C ASP A 191 -4.22 -7.29 -12.87
N VAL A 192 -4.99 -8.38 -12.96
CA VAL A 192 -5.87 -8.65 -14.11
C VAL A 192 -7.00 -7.62 -14.18
N LEU A 193 -7.68 -7.37 -13.06
CA LEU A 193 -8.76 -6.38 -13.00
C LEU A 193 -8.23 -4.97 -13.29
N GLN A 194 -7.04 -4.63 -12.78
CA GLN A 194 -6.40 -3.35 -13.04
C GLN A 194 -6.02 -3.18 -14.51
N SER A 195 -5.43 -4.22 -15.12
CA SER A 195 -5.10 -4.24 -16.54
C SER A 195 -6.37 -4.04 -17.39
N CYS A 196 -7.45 -4.75 -17.06
CA CYS A 196 -8.74 -4.60 -17.74
C CYS A 196 -9.27 -3.15 -17.64
N CYS A 197 -9.23 -2.54 -16.46
CA CYS A 197 -9.63 -1.13 -16.28
C CYS A 197 -8.83 -0.18 -17.18
N TRP A 198 -7.51 -0.38 -17.31
CA TRP A 198 -6.65 0.47 -18.13
C TRP A 198 -6.81 0.22 -19.62
N THR A 199 -6.99 -1.03 -20.04
CA THR A 199 -7.35 -1.34 -21.43
C THR A 199 -8.66 -0.67 -21.82
N MET A 200 -9.69 -0.74 -20.99
CA MET A 200 -10.96 -0.06 -21.25
C MET A 200 -10.80 1.46 -21.28
N ALA A 201 -9.97 2.04 -20.39
CA ALA A 201 -9.67 3.47 -20.42
C ALA A 201 -8.94 3.89 -21.71
N ALA A 202 -7.97 3.09 -22.17
CA ALA A 202 -7.26 3.31 -23.42
C ALA A 202 -8.21 3.23 -24.64
N LEU A 203 -9.12 2.25 -24.67
CA LEU A 203 -10.11 2.11 -25.72
C LEU A 203 -11.07 3.31 -25.77
N ILE A 204 -11.54 3.79 -24.61
CA ILE A 204 -12.39 4.99 -24.55
C ILE A 204 -11.64 6.21 -25.09
N GLN A 205 -10.37 6.38 -24.73
CA GLN A 205 -9.54 7.50 -25.21
C GLN A 205 -9.26 7.38 -26.71
N LEU A 206 -9.00 6.18 -27.21
CA LEU A 206 -8.82 5.92 -28.64
C LEU A 206 -10.07 6.26 -29.43
N LEU A 207 -11.25 5.80 -28.98
CA LEU A 207 -12.53 6.13 -29.62
C LEU A 207 -12.83 7.63 -29.58
N ALA A 208 -12.55 8.30 -28.45
CA ALA A 208 -12.71 9.75 -28.35
C ALA A 208 -11.78 10.49 -29.32
N GLY A 209 -10.53 10.04 -29.49
CA GLY A 209 -9.62 10.59 -30.49
C GLY A 209 -10.10 10.36 -31.93
N LEU A 210 -10.55 9.13 -32.22
CA LEU A 210 -11.09 8.77 -33.54
C LEU A 210 -12.33 9.58 -33.90
N ALA A 211 -13.23 9.80 -32.94
CA ALA A 211 -14.42 10.64 -33.07
C ALA A 211 -14.12 12.05 -33.57
N MET A 212 -12.99 12.62 -33.13
CA MET A 212 -12.58 13.97 -33.49
C MET A 212 -11.82 14.01 -34.83
N SER A 213 -11.35 12.87 -35.33
CA SER A 213 -10.52 12.79 -36.54
C SER A 213 -11.23 12.20 -37.75
N ALA A 214 -12.31 11.46 -37.54
CA ALA A 214 -13.00 10.71 -38.58
C ALA A 214 -14.51 10.99 -38.51
N ASP A 215 -15.16 11.09 -39.66
CA ASP A 215 -16.61 11.21 -39.83
C ASP A 215 -17.30 9.88 -39.51
N LEU A 216 -17.11 9.39 -38.28
CA LEU A 216 -17.78 8.20 -37.78
C LEU A 216 -19.22 8.55 -37.41
N ASN A 217 -20.12 7.58 -37.57
CA ASN A 217 -21.51 7.74 -37.14
C ASN A 217 -21.57 8.02 -35.63
N ALA A 218 -22.03 9.23 -35.27
CA ALA A 218 -22.06 9.70 -33.89
C ALA A 218 -22.89 8.81 -32.95
N ALA A 219 -23.96 8.19 -33.48
CA ALA A 219 -24.82 7.29 -32.70
C ALA A 219 -24.09 6.00 -32.29
N ASP A 220 -23.35 5.39 -33.22
CA ASP A 220 -22.61 4.14 -32.98
C ASP A 220 -21.47 4.38 -31.98
N LEU A 221 -20.76 5.50 -32.15
CA LEU A 221 -19.67 5.89 -31.25
C LEU A 221 -20.16 6.17 -29.82
N ALA A 222 -21.25 6.92 -29.67
CA ALA A 222 -21.82 7.21 -28.35
C ALA A 222 -22.25 5.92 -27.63
N THR A 223 -22.84 4.97 -28.38
CA THR A 223 -23.21 3.65 -27.88
C THR A 223 -21.99 2.83 -27.47
N ALA A 224 -20.91 2.85 -28.27
CA ALA A 224 -19.66 2.16 -27.93
C ALA A 224 -18.99 2.75 -26.68
N MET A 225 -18.88 4.08 -26.58
CA MET A 225 -18.26 4.76 -25.43
C MET A 225 -19.05 4.53 -24.12
N SER A 226 -20.38 4.57 -24.18
CA SER A 226 -21.24 4.30 -23.02
C SER A 226 -21.15 2.84 -22.58
N THR A 227 -21.13 1.89 -23.54
CA THR A 227 -20.95 0.46 -23.25
C THR A 227 -19.59 0.19 -22.58
N LEU A 228 -18.50 0.72 -23.12
CA LEU A 228 -17.16 0.57 -22.52
C LEU A 228 -17.09 1.20 -21.12
N SER A 229 -17.74 2.35 -20.93
CA SER A 229 -17.81 3.02 -19.64
C SER A 229 -18.57 2.17 -18.61
N LEU A 230 -19.69 1.57 -19.00
CA LEU A 230 -20.46 0.65 -18.16
C LEU A 230 -19.61 -0.57 -17.77
N VAL A 231 -18.95 -1.20 -18.74
CA VAL A 231 -18.05 -2.36 -18.48
C VAL A 231 -16.93 -1.96 -17.51
N LYS A 232 -16.28 -0.82 -17.74
CA LYS A 232 -15.24 -0.28 -16.84
C LYS A 232 -15.77 -0.05 -15.43
N MET A 233 -16.98 0.49 -15.28
CA MET A 233 -17.62 0.67 -13.97
C MET A 233 -17.86 -0.68 -13.29
N CYS A 234 -18.40 -1.67 -14.00
CA CYS A 234 -18.60 -3.02 -13.49
C CYS A 234 -17.29 -3.65 -13.00
N VAL A 235 -16.21 -3.57 -13.78
CA VAL A 235 -14.88 -4.07 -13.38
C VAL A 235 -14.37 -3.35 -12.12
N SER A 236 -14.63 -2.04 -12.01
CA SER A 236 -14.23 -1.24 -10.84
C SER A 236 -15.01 -1.65 -9.58
N VAL A 237 -16.29 -1.96 -9.70
CA VAL A 237 -17.12 -2.51 -8.61
C VAL A 237 -16.59 -3.89 -8.18
N VAL A 238 -16.34 -4.79 -9.14
CA VAL A 238 -15.77 -6.12 -8.87
C VAL A 238 -14.43 -6.02 -8.15
N LYS A 239 -13.54 -5.13 -8.62
CA LYS A 239 -12.25 -4.86 -7.97
C LYS A 239 -12.41 -4.34 -6.54
N SER A 240 -13.37 -3.46 -6.31
CA SER A 240 -13.66 -2.91 -4.97
C SER A 240 -14.20 -4.00 -4.03
N ALA A 241 -15.15 -4.79 -4.49
CA ALA A 241 -15.70 -5.93 -3.76
C ALA A 241 -14.60 -6.96 -3.43
N HIS A 242 -13.73 -7.27 -4.40
CA HIS A 242 -12.59 -8.16 -4.20
C HIS A 242 -11.59 -7.60 -3.17
N SER A 243 -11.34 -6.29 -3.17
CA SER A 243 -10.48 -5.66 -2.17
C SER A 243 -11.06 -5.77 -0.76
N VAL A 244 -12.37 -5.56 -0.59
CA VAL A 244 -13.07 -5.75 0.69
C VAL A 244 -13.01 -7.22 1.12
N PHE A 245 -13.24 -8.15 0.20
CA PHE A 245 -13.13 -9.57 0.44
C PHE A 245 -11.74 -9.98 0.93
N VAL A 246 -10.67 -9.52 0.26
CA VAL A 246 -9.29 -9.79 0.68
C VAL A 246 -9.03 -9.23 2.07
N LEU A 247 -9.49 -8.02 2.37
CA LEU A 247 -9.33 -7.42 3.71
C LEU A 247 -10.06 -8.23 4.78
N TRP A 248 -11.29 -8.67 4.50
CA TRP A 248 -12.05 -9.52 5.41
C TRP A 248 -11.37 -10.88 5.62
N TRP A 249 -10.90 -11.51 4.56
CA TRP A 249 -10.18 -12.78 4.61
C TRP A 249 -8.87 -12.66 5.41
N GLU A 250 -8.10 -11.58 5.20
CA GLU A 250 -6.88 -11.31 5.96
C GLU A 250 -7.16 -11.12 7.46
N ARG A 251 -8.28 -10.48 7.82
CA ARG A 251 -8.71 -10.35 9.22
C ARG A 251 -8.98 -11.71 9.85
N GLN A 252 -9.69 -12.61 9.14
CA GLN A 252 -9.94 -13.95 9.64
C GLN A 252 -8.66 -14.77 9.83
N GLN A 253 -7.73 -14.70 8.86
CA GLN A 253 -6.42 -15.36 8.97
C GLN A 253 -5.62 -14.84 10.16
N HIS A 254 -5.70 -13.54 10.45
CA HIS A 254 -5.05 -12.96 11.63
C HIS A 254 -5.64 -13.46 12.95
N GLN A 255 -6.97 -13.63 13.01
CA GLN A 255 -7.63 -14.21 14.19
C GLN A 255 -7.20 -15.67 14.41
N GLN A 256 -7.23 -16.48 13.36
CA GLN A 256 -6.80 -17.89 13.43
C GLN A 256 -5.35 -18.04 13.91
N GLN A 257 -4.42 -17.21 13.39
CA GLN A 257 -3.02 -17.23 13.83
C GLN A 257 -2.85 -16.82 15.29
N GLN A 258 -3.70 -15.91 15.80
CA GLN A 258 -3.68 -15.54 17.20
C GLN A 258 -4.19 -16.67 18.08
N ASP A 259 -5.28 -17.34 17.69
CA ASP A 259 -5.85 -18.46 18.41
C ASP A 259 -4.90 -19.66 18.49
N GLU A 260 -4.25 -20.01 17.37
CA GLU A 260 -3.22 -21.07 17.33
C GLU A 260 -2.02 -20.74 18.24
N HIS A 261 -1.58 -19.49 18.25
CA HIS A 261 -0.48 -19.04 19.11
C HIS A 261 -0.87 -19.11 20.60
N VAL A 262 -2.08 -18.70 20.94
CA VAL A 262 -2.62 -18.80 22.32
C VAL A 262 -2.78 -20.26 22.74
N ALA A 263 -3.31 -21.12 21.86
CA ALA A 263 -3.45 -22.55 22.10
C ALA A 263 -2.09 -23.23 22.32
N SER A 264 -1.10 -22.93 21.48
CA SER A 264 0.27 -23.43 21.63
C SER A 264 0.92 -22.97 22.94
N LYS A 265 0.74 -21.69 23.32
CA LYS A 265 1.24 -21.17 24.60
C LYS A 265 0.58 -21.87 25.79
N ASN A 266 -0.73 -22.11 25.73
CA ASN A 266 -1.47 -22.84 26.75
C ASN A 266 -1.04 -24.32 26.85
N GLN A 267 -0.78 -24.97 25.72
CA GLN A 267 -0.27 -26.35 25.69
C GLN A 267 1.13 -26.46 26.30
N ASN A 268 2.04 -25.54 25.95
CA ASN A 268 3.38 -25.47 26.55
C ASN A 268 3.30 -25.23 28.07
N ALA A 269 2.40 -24.35 28.51
CA ALA A 269 2.18 -24.10 29.94
C ALA A 269 1.61 -25.32 30.69
N ARG A 270 0.82 -26.18 30.04
CA ARG A 270 0.36 -27.45 30.61
C ARG A 270 1.51 -28.47 30.70
N MET A 271 2.29 -28.65 29.64
CA MET A 271 3.46 -29.54 29.66
C MET A 271 4.49 -29.17 30.73
N LEU A 272 4.68 -27.87 31.00
CA LEU A 272 5.54 -27.38 32.08
C LEU A 272 4.99 -27.70 33.48
N LYS A 273 3.66 -27.81 33.65
CA LYS A 273 3.04 -28.21 34.93
C LYS A 273 3.12 -29.72 35.15
N ASP A 274 3.06 -30.50 34.08
CA ASP A 274 3.10 -31.96 34.13
C ASP A 274 4.53 -32.51 34.20
N LEU A 275 5.55 -31.64 34.13
CA LEU A 275 6.94 -32.04 34.29
C LEU A 275 7.15 -32.54 35.74
N PRO A 276 7.44 -33.83 35.95
CA PRO A 276 7.48 -34.40 37.29
C PRO A 276 8.52 -33.68 38.14
N THR A 277 8.10 -33.22 39.31
CA THR A 277 8.94 -32.56 40.34
C THR A 277 9.91 -33.54 41.01
N THR A 278 10.43 -34.53 40.28
CA THR A 278 11.35 -35.56 40.75
C THR A 278 12.79 -35.04 40.78
N THR A 279 13.06 -33.91 41.44
CA THR A 279 14.44 -33.53 41.81
C THR A 279 14.52 -32.59 43.02
N THR A 280 13.79 -32.91 44.11
CA THR A 280 13.92 -32.17 45.39
C THR A 280 14.38 -33.05 46.56
N ALA A 281 14.92 -34.25 46.30
CA ALA A 281 15.44 -35.14 47.35
C ALA A 281 16.96 -35.34 47.36
N ALA A 282 17.72 -34.81 46.38
CA ALA A 282 19.18 -35.02 46.29
C ALA A 282 20.01 -33.72 46.27
N ARG A 283 19.47 -32.60 46.79
CA ARG A 283 20.19 -31.31 46.85
C ARG A 283 20.22 -30.70 48.25
N THR A 284 20.43 -31.53 49.26
CA THR A 284 20.73 -31.09 50.63
C THR A 284 22.22 -31.08 50.98
N ASN A 285 23.14 -31.46 50.07
CA ASN A 285 24.56 -31.61 50.43
C ASN A 285 25.59 -30.80 49.63
N ASN A 286 25.19 -29.84 48.78
CA ASN A 286 26.18 -29.05 48.03
C ASN A 286 25.94 -27.53 48.03
N THR A 287 25.28 -27.03 49.08
CA THR A 287 25.02 -25.59 49.31
C THR A 287 26.07 -24.97 50.24
N ARG A 288 27.33 -25.40 50.14
CA ARG A 288 28.45 -24.81 50.92
C ARG A 288 29.69 -24.44 50.12
N ARG A 289 29.71 -24.60 48.80
CA ARG A 289 30.94 -24.39 48.02
C ARG A 289 30.89 -23.40 46.86
N ILE A 290 29.77 -22.71 46.63
CA ILE A 290 29.68 -21.70 45.56
C ILE A 290 29.02 -20.43 46.09
N THR A 291 29.57 -19.91 47.19
CA THR A 291 29.39 -18.53 47.68
C THR A 291 30.69 -17.74 47.51
N SER A 292 31.47 -18.06 46.49
CA SER A 292 32.57 -17.22 46.02
C SER A 292 32.56 -17.28 44.49
N VAL A 293 32.73 -16.15 43.82
CA VAL A 293 32.69 -15.99 42.36
C VAL A 293 31.30 -15.80 41.74
N VAL A 294 30.49 -14.85 42.23
CA VAL A 294 29.73 -13.90 41.38
C VAL A 294 29.47 -12.62 42.19
N HIS A 295 30.55 -11.95 42.59
CA HIS A 295 30.53 -10.51 42.81
C HIS A 295 31.28 -9.92 41.62
N LEU A 296 30.83 -8.78 41.11
CA LEU A 296 31.23 -8.08 39.87
C LEU A 296 30.39 -8.47 38.66
N ASN A 297 29.28 -7.76 38.45
CA ASN A 297 29.19 -6.74 37.40
C ASN A 297 27.76 -6.18 37.35
N VAL A 298 27.41 -5.31 38.30
CA VAL A 298 26.19 -4.49 38.24
C VAL A 298 26.63 -3.07 38.55
N GLU A 299 27.05 -2.36 37.52
CA GLU A 299 27.23 -0.93 37.58
C GLU A 299 26.78 -0.31 36.27
N SER A 300 26.07 0.82 36.40
CA SER A 300 25.79 1.80 35.36
C SER A 300 24.79 1.38 34.27
N GLN A 301 23.53 1.80 34.41
CA GLN A 301 23.05 3.03 33.76
C GLN A 301 21.64 3.40 34.26
N ILE A 302 21.60 4.36 35.19
CA ILE A 302 20.41 5.14 35.53
C ILE A 302 20.44 6.37 34.61
N GLY A 303 19.57 6.38 33.59
CA GLY A 303 19.34 7.51 32.70
C GLY A 303 17.98 8.13 33.01
N SER A 304 18.01 9.34 33.58
CA SER A 304 16.86 10.18 33.92
C SER A 304 15.96 10.50 32.72
N PRO A 305 14.62 10.51 32.84
CA PRO A 305 13.77 11.20 31.90
C PRO A 305 13.81 12.71 32.21
N ARG A 306 13.83 13.52 31.16
CA ARG A 306 13.79 14.99 31.21
C ARG A 306 12.42 15.39 30.68
N ASP A 307 11.62 15.96 31.57
CA ASP A 307 10.34 16.58 31.24
C ASP A 307 10.58 17.87 30.43
N THR A 308 9.91 17.98 29.29
CA THR A 308 9.61 19.27 28.67
C THR A 308 8.15 19.23 28.25
N ASN A 309 7.33 19.92 29.05
CA ASN A 309 6.05 20.46 28.65
C ASN A 309 6.26 21.36 27.43
N ASP A 310 5.39 21.21 26.43
CA ASP A 310 4.97 22.36 25.64
C ASP A 310 3.48 22.21 25.34
N ASP A 311 2.73 23.08 25.99
CA ASP A 311 1.34 23.37 25.75
C ASP A 311 1.25 24.21 24.47
N SER A 312 0.46 23.76 23.51
CA SER A 312 -0.18 24.69 22.56
C SER A 312 -1.48 24.09 22.05
N ASN A 313 -2.56 24.62 22.61
CA ASN A 313 -3.88 24.72 22.01
C ASN A 313 -3.79 25.13 20.53
N GLU A 314 -4.62 24.55 19.66
CA GLU A 314 -5.70 25.29 18.98
C GLU A 314 -6.44 24.42 17.94
N GLU A 315 -7.77 24.56 18.01
CA GLU A 315 -8.80 24.45 16.97
C GLU A 315 -9.11 23.11 16.31
N GLN A 316 -10.16 22.51 16.88
CA GLN A 316 -11.25 21.88 16.16
C GLN A 316 -11.88 22.86 15.16
N VAL A 317 -12.00 22.46 13.89
CA VAL A 317 -13.14 22.85 13.04
C VAL A 317 -13.67 21.60 12.34
N LEU A 318 -14.85 21.18 12.80
CA LEU A 318 -15.79 20.30 12.13
C LEU A 318 -16.52 21.10 11.04
N CYS A 319 -16.80 20.47 9.90
CA CYS A 319 -17.83 20.75 8.85
C CYS A 319 -17.22 20.45 7.48
N ALA A 320 -17.92 19.96 6.46
CA ALA A 320 -19.24 19.40 6.25
C ALA A 320 -19.16 18.69 4.89
N GLU A 321 -20.16 17.86 4.62
CA GLU A 321 -20.44 17.21 3.33
C GLU A 321 -20.39 18.18 2.14
N GLY A 322 -20.03 17.66 0.97
CA GLY A 322 -20.03 18.42 -0.27
C GLY A 322 -19.72 17.55 -1.48
N VAL A 323 -20.71 16.76 -1.91
CA VAL A 323 -20.75 16.18 -3.25
C VAL A 323 -20.83 17.35 -4.23
N ALA A 324 -19.68 17.77 -4.77
CA ALA A 324 -19.61 18.70 -5.88
C ALA A 324 -19.50 17.90 -7.18
N GLN A 325 -20.65 17.54 -7.70
CA GLN A 325 -20.85 17.16 -9.09
C GLN A 325 -20.54 18.39 -9.94
N GLY A 326 -19.29 18.49 -10.38
CA GLY A 326 -18.80 19.54 -11.27
C GLY A 326 -19.41 19.39 -12.66
N ASP A 327 -20.55 20.05 -12.84
CA ASP A 327 -21.22 20.31 -14.10
C ASP A 327 -20.29 21.16 -14.99
N LEU A 328 -19.41 20.50 -15.74
CA LEU A 328 -18.67 21.10 -16.85
C LEU A 328 -19.64 21.29 -18.02
N ARG A 329 -20.50 22.30 -17.89
CA ARG A 329 -21.11 22.98 -19.04
C ARG A 329 -19.97 23.53 -19.89
N CYS A 330 -19.63 22.82 -20.97
CA CYS A 330 -19.12 23.45 -22.19
C CYS A 330 -20.22 24.38 -22.73
N LYS A 331 -20.31 25.58 -22.14
CA LYS A 331 -21.05 26.69 -22.74
C LYS A 331 -20.16 27.24 -23.85
N GLY A 332 -20.47 26.88 -25.09
CA GLY A 332 -19.94 27.56 -26.26
C GLY A 332 -19.42 26.65 -27.35
N MET A 333 -20.26 25.77 -27.90
CA MET A 333 -20.20 25.38 -29.32
C MET A 333 -21.49 24.64 -29.70
N THR A 334 -22.59 25.40 -29.70
CA THR A 334 -23.74 25.12 -30.54
C THR A 334 -23.89 26.30 -31.48
N ASN A 335 -23.36 26.15 -32.70
CA ASN A 335 -24.09 26.50 -33.91
C ASN A 335 -23.24 26.17 -35.15
N ILE A 336 -23.84 25.33 -35.99
CA ILE A 336 -23.60 25.14 -37.43
C ILE A 336 -22.52 24.10 -37.79
N LEU A 337 -23.06 23.00 -38.33
CA LEU A 337 -22.48 21.94 -39.18
C LEU A 337 -21.47 20.99 -38.53
#